data_AF-B0WBC2-F1
#
_entry.id   AF-B0WBC2-F1
#
_cell.length_a   1.000
_cell.length_b   1.000
_cell.length_c   1.000
_cell.angle_alpha   90.00
_cell.angle_beta   90.00
_cell.angle_gamma   90.00
#
_symmetry.space_group_name_H-M   'P 1'
#
loop_
_entity.id
_entity.type
_entity.pdbx_description
1 polymer ?
#
loop_
_entity_poly.entity_id
_entity_poly.type
_entity_poly.pdbx_seq_one_letter_code
_entity_poly.pdbx_strand_id
1 'polypeptide(L)'
;MKKNMVKQALSRKFDTGELDRDSDLQDFLKSINETVRTLNISEIRKSDDSAAKLRIAGNQLYRERKYDEALISYNESICYAEPKSDQLGMGYANRSAVYYEQGEFEFALYNIDLAKRNNYPEKLMPKLLARELNCKQQIVLGHSKVNCIEFGLIIGQALQHNF
;
A
#
# COMPACT_ATOMS: atom_id res chain seq x y z
N MET A 1 7.35 -9.12 27.90
CA MET A 1 8.23 -10.31 27.75
C MET A 1 7.62 -11.46 26.93
N LYS A 2 6.30 -11.69 26.90
CA LYS A 2 5.70 -12.84 26.16
C LYS A 2 5.63 -12.71 24.63
N LYS A 3 5.65 -11.49 24.06
CA LYS A 3 5.45 -11.21 22.62
C LYS A 3 6.49 -11.84 21.67
N ASN A 4 7.60 -12.39 22.18
CA ASN A 4 8.72 -12.88 21.38
C ASN A 4 8.87 -14.42 21.38
N MET A 5 8.14 -15.15 22.24
CA MET A 5 8.38 -16.58 22.47
C MET A 5 7.77 -17.47 21.37
N VAL A 6 6.57 -17.15 20.87
CA VAL A 6 5.91 -17.94 19.81
C VAL A 6 6.66 -17.83 18.49
N LYS A 7 7.11 -16.61 18.14
CA LYS A 7 7.95 -16.38 16.95
C LYS A 7 9.29 -17.13 17.04
N GLN A 8 9.95 -17.09 18.21
CA GLN A 8 11.19 -17.83 18.44
C GLN A 8 11.00 -19.35 18.40
N ALA A 9 9.90 -19.87 18.93
CA ALA A 9 9.59 -21.29 18.92
C ALA A 9 9.29 -21.80 17.50
N LEU A 10 8.50 -21.04 16.71
CA LEU A 10 8.24 -21.35 15.31
C LEU A 10 9.51 -21.29 14.45
N SER A 11 10.36 -20.29 14.68
CA SER A 11 11.66 -20.18 13.99
C SER A 11 12.55 -21.40 14.28
N ARG A 12 12.61 -21.86 15.54
CA ARG A 12 13.35 -23.06 15.90
C ARG A 12 12.79 -24.33 15.26
N LYS A 13 11.47 -24.52 15.27
CA LYS A 13 10.82 -25.69 14.63
C LYS A 13 11.05 -25.72 13.12
N PHE A 14 11.12 -24.55 12.49
CA PHE A 14 11.49 -24.41 11.09
C PHE A 14 12.94 -24.87 10.85
N ASP A 15 13.87 -24.42 11.70
CA ASP A 15 15.29 -24.80 11.60
C ASP A 15 15.53 -26.30 11.91
N THR A 16 14.70 -26.93 12.76
CA THR A 16 14.81 -28.35 13.12
C THR A 16 14.03 -29.30 12.22
N GLY A 17 13.21 -28.78 11.28
CA GLY A 17 12.39 -29.59 10.38
C GLY A 17 11.19 -30.28 11.06
N GLU A 18 10.85 -29.89 12.29
CA GLU A 18 9.76 -30.46 13.10
C GLU A 18 8.42 -29.74 12.88
N LEU A 19 8.28 -29.00 11.78
CA LEU A 19 7.06 -28.25 11.49
C LEU A 19 5.90 -29.19 11.20
N ASP A 20 4.88 -29.13 12.06
CA ASP A 20 3.57 -29.65 11.75
C ASP A 20 2.68 -28.47 11.34
N ARG A 21 2.48 -28.32 10.03
CA ARG A 21 1.87 -27.12 9.43
C ARG A 21 0.52 -26.77 10.03
N ASP A 22 -0.32 -27.76 10.36
CA ASP A 22 -1.65 -27.51 10.90
C ASP A 22 -1.60 -27.08 12.37
N SER A 23 -0.86 -27.81 13.23
CA SER A 23 -0.72 -27.45 14.65
C SER A 23 0.01 -26.11 14.83
N ASP A 24 1.08 -25.88 14.08
CA ASP A 24 1.88 -24.65 14.19
C ASP A 24 1.11 -23.42 13.70
N LEU A 25 0.26 -23.57 12.68
CA LEU A 25 -0.64 -22.50 12.23
C LEU A 25 -1.70 -22.17 13.29
N GLN A 26 -2.27 -23.19 13.95
CA GLN A 26 -3.24 -23.00 15.03
C GLN A 26 -2.62 -22.28 16.23
N ASP A 27 -1.42 -22.69 16.65
CA ASP A 27 -0.68 -22.04 17.75
C ASP A 27 -0.37 -20.57 17.43
N PHE A 28 0.00 -20.29 16.18
CA PHE A 28 0.24 -18.93 15.71
C PHE A 28 -1.03 -18.08 15.72
N LEU A 29 -2.14 -18.58 15.18
CA LEU A 29 -3.44 -17.89 15.17
C LEU A 29 -3.94 -17.62 16.59
N LYS A 30 -3.77 -18.57 17.50
CA LYS A 30 -4.10 -18.40 18.92
C LYS A 30 -3.28 -17.27 19.55
N SER A 31 -1.97 -17.23 19.29
CA SER A 31 -1.09 -16.17 19.79
C SER A 31 -1.46 -14.78 19.25
N ILE A 32 -1.85 -14.69 17.97
CA ILE A 32 -2.36 -13.44 17.38
C ILE A 32 -3.63 -13.00 18.10
N ASN A 33 -4.61 -13.88 18.25
CA ASN A 33 -5.89 -13.56 18.90
C ASN A 33 -5.71 -13.10 20.35
N GLU A 34 -4.83 -13.76 21.12
CA GLU A 34 -4.46 -13.33 22.47
C GLU A 34 -3.80 -11.94 22.47
N THR A 35 -2.95 -11.66 21.49
CA THR A 35 -2.27 -10.36 21.35
C THR A 35 -3.26 -9.24 21.01
N VAL A 36 -4.16 -9.48 20.05
CA VAL A 36 -5.22 -8.53 19.65
C VAL A 36 -6.12 -8.21 20.85
N ARG A 37 -6.54 -9.22 21.61
CA ARG A 37 -7.32 -9.05 22.85
C ARG A 37 -6.55 -8.25 23.90
N THR A 38 -5.30 -8.60 24.15
CA THR A 38 -4.47 -7.94 25.19
C THR A 38 -4.20 -6.47 24.87
N LEU A 39 -4.01 -6.15 23.60
CA LEU A 39 -3.73 -4.78 23.17
C LEU A 39 -5.00 -3.97 22.91
N ASN A 40 -6.19 -4.56 23.14
CA ASN A 40 -7.49 -3.98 22.85
C ASN A 40 -7.52 -3.33 21.46
N ILE A 41 -6.89 -3.98 20.48
CA ILE A 41 -6.86 -3.50 19.10
C ILE A 41 -8.26 -3.75 18.54
N SER A 42 -9.07 -2.70 18.45
CA SER A 42 -10.35 -2.79 17.76
C SER A 42 -10.10 -2.90 16.27
N GLU A 43 -10.85 -3.77 15.60
CA GLU A 43 -10.82 -3.86 14.15
C GLU A 43 -11.18 -2.49 13.55
N ILE A 44 -10.34 -2.00 12.63
CA ILE A 44 -10.60 -0.72 11.97
C ILE A 44 -11.82 -0.92 11.09
N ARG A 45 -12.95 -0.32 11.48
CA ARG A 45 -14.14 -0.28 10.64
C ARG A 45 -13.85 0.65 9.46
N LYS A 46 -13.93 0.11 8.25
CA LYS A 46 -13.86 0.90 7.02
C LYS A 46 -15.00 1.94 7.00
N SER A 47 -14.71 3.11 6.44
CA SER A 47 -15.62 4.23 6.32
C SER A 47 -15.07 5.18 5.26
N ASP A 48 -15.80 5.31 4.16
CA ASP A 48 -15.46 6.27 3.11
C ASP A 48 -15.52 7.72 3.61
N ASP A 49 -16.35 8.04 4.61
CA ASP A 49 -16.36 9.36 5.24
C ASP A 49 -15.05 9.66 5.98
N SER A 50 -14.54 8.68 6.75
CA SER A 50 -13.23 8.80 7.41
C SER A 50 -12.12 8.89 6.38
N ALA A 51 -12.18 8.06 5.33
CA ALA A 51 -11.21 8.08 4.23
C ALA A 51 -11.20 9.45 3.53
N ALA A 52 -12.36 10.04 3.27
CA ALA A 52 -12.49 11.34 2.64
C ALA A 52 -11.89 12.46 3.51
N LYS A 53 -12.14 12.46 4.82
CA LYS A 53 -11.57 13.45 5.75
C LYS A 53 -10.04 13.40 5.76
N LEU A 54 -9.46 12.21 5.87
CA LEU A 54 -8.01 11.99 5.84
C LEU A 54 -7.41 12.39 4.49
N ARG A 55 -8.08 12.07 3.39
CA ARG A 55 -7.66 12.49 2.04
C ARG A 55 -7.68 14.01 1.90
N ILE A 56 -8.67 14.70 2.46
CA ILE A 56 -8.75 16.17 2.44
C ILE A 56 -7.62 16.79 3.28
N ALA A 57 -7.32 16.23 4.45
CA ALA A 57 -6.15 16.63 5.24
C ALA A 57 -4.84 16.43 4.45
N GLY A 58 -4.67 15.26 3.81
CA GLY A 58 -3.53 14.99 2.94
C GLY A 58 -3.42 15.98 1.76
N ASN A 59 -4.54 16.38 1.16
CA ASN A 59 -4.55 17.40 0.10
C ASN A 59 -4.04 18.75 0.60
N GLN A 60 -4.35 19.12 1.84
CA GLN A 60 -3.87 20.37 2.43
C GLN A 60 -2.35 20.31 2.63
N LEU A 61 -1.84 19.22 3.23
CA LEU A 61 -0.41 18.99 3.43
C LEU A 61 0.36 18.96 2.09
N TYR A 62 -0.22 18.33 1.07
CA TYR A 62 0.35 18.30 -0.28
C TYR A 62 0.50 19.70 -0.89
N ARG A 63 -0.51 20.57 -0.74
CA ARG A 63 -0.43 21.97 -1.21
C ARG A 63 0.64 22.77 -0.47
N GLU A 64 0.88 22.44 0.80
CA GLU A 64 1.96 23.01 1.61
C GLU A 64 3.34 22.38 1.31
N ARG A 65 3.43 21.44 0.35
CA ARG A 65 4.64 20.67 0.00
C ARG A 65 5.21 19.84 1.16
N LYS A 66 4.37 19.52 2.15
CA LYS A 66 4.67 18.59 3.26
C LYS A 66 4.38 17.16 2.82
N TYR A 67 5.27 16.64 1.98
CA TYR A 67 5.02 15.40 1.24
C TYR A 67 4.98 14.16 2.14
N ASP A 68 5.83 14.08 3.16
CA ASP A 68 5.89 12.92 4.06
C ASP A 68 4.61 12.83 4.91
N GLU A 69 4.14 13.97 5.44
CA GLU A 69 2.89 14.04 6.20
C GLU A 69 1.67 13.81 5.30
N ALA A 70 1.71 14.28 4.04
CA ALA A 70 0.68 13.97 3.06
C ALA A 70 0.61 12.47 2.76
N LEU A 71 1.75 11.78 2.63
CA LEU A 71 1.80 10.32 2.46
C LEU A 71 1.16 9.59 3.64
N ILE A 72 1.45 10.00 4.87
CA ILE A 72 0.84 9.42 6.07
C ILE A 72 -0.69 9.55 5.98
N SER A 73 -1.19 10.76 5.72
CA SER A 73 -2.63 11.03 5.62
C SER A 73 -3.31 10.23 4.48
N TYR A 74 -2.65 10.10 3.33
CA TYR A 74 -3.19 9.30 2.22
C TYR A 74 -3.14 7.80 2.51
N ASN A 75 -2.13 7.30 3.21
CA ASN A 75 -2.06 5.91 3.63
C ASN A 75 -3.18 5.58 4.63
N GLU A 76 -3.40 6.44 5.62
CA GLU A 76 -4.52 6.29 6.54
C GLU A 76 -5.86 6.33 5.79
N SER A 77 -6.04 7.27 4.85
CA SER A 77 -7.23 7.33 3.99
C SER A 77 -7.48 5.99 3.26
N ILE A 78 -6.45 5.41 2.65
CA ILE A 78 -6.51 4.10 1.97
C ILE A 78 -6.87 2.99 2.97
N CYS A 79 -6.34 3.01 4.20
CA CYS A 79 -6.68 2.06 5.24
C CYS A 79 -8.17 2.12 5.62
N TYR A 80 -8.76 3.31 5.69
CA TYR A 80 -10.19 3.48 6.02
C TYR A 80 -11.13 3.28 4.84
N ALA A 81 -10.69 3.43 3.59
CA ALA A 81 -11.59 3.35 2.44
C ALA A 81 -12.23 1.96 2.28
N GLU A 82 -13.49 1.95 1.85
CA GLU A 82 -14.18 0.71 1.51
C GLU A 82 -13.56 0.08 0.24
N PRO A 83 -13.55 -1.27 0.13
CA PRO A 83 -13.04 -1.93 -1.06
C PRO A 83 -13.76 -1.46 -2.32
N LYS A 84 -13.00 -1.17 -3.38
CA LYS A 84 -13.53 -0.65 -4.66
C LYS A 84 -14.36 0.64 -4.50
N SER A 85 -14.18 1.46 -3.46
CA SER A 85 -14.82 2.77 -3.41
C SER A 85 -14.07 3.82 -4.24
N ASP A 86 -14.75 4.91 -4.59
CA ASP A 86 -14.11 6.04 -5.24
C ASP A 86 -13.07 6.72 -4.33
N GLN A 87 -13.27 6.67 -2.99
CA GLN A 87 -12.30 7.16 -2.01
C GLN A 87 -11.02 6.34 -2.04
N LEU A 88 -11.11 5.02 -2.22
CA LEU A 88 -9.92 4.17 -2.38
C LEU A 88 -9.15 4.54 -3.65
N GLY A 89 -9.84 4.68 -4.78
CA GLY A 89 -9.24 5.13 -6.04
C GLY A 89 -8.60 6.51 -5.92
N MET A 90 -9.28 7.46 -5.29
CA MET A 90 -8.75 8.81 -5.06
C MET A 90 -7.57 8.82 -4.07
N GLY A 91 -7.55 7.95 -3.07
CA GLY A 91 -6.44 7.79 -2.14
C GLY A 91 -5.16 7.37 -2.87
N TYR A 92 -5.23 6.33 -3.71
CA TYR A 92 -4.11 5.93 -4.56
C TYR A 92 -3.69 7.01 -5.55
N ALA A 93 -4.64 7.66 -6.21
CA ALA A 93 -4.35 8.76 -7.13
C ALA A 93 -3.63 9.92 -6.43
N ASN A 94 -4.01 10.26 -5.20
CA ASN A 94 -3.35 11.30 -4.43
C ASN A 94 -1.95 10.89 -3.97
N ARG A 95 -1.78 9.64 -3.53
CA ARG A 95 -0.48 9.09 -3.17
C ARG A 95 0.49 9.08 -4.35
N SER A 96 0.03 8.75 -5.56
CA SER A 96 0.85 8.86 -6.79
C SER A 96 1.32 10.28 -7.08
N ALA A 97 0.56 11.30 -6.64
CA ALA A 97 0.96 12.69 -6.80
C ALA A 97 2.20 12.99 -5.95
N VAL A 98 2.25 12.47 -4.72
CA VAL A 98 3.42 12.66 -3.84
C VAL A 98 4.65 11.96 -4.42
N TYR A 99 4.50 10.69 -4.83
CA TYR A 99 5.61 9.96 -5.43
C TYR A 99 6.16 10.65 -6.68
N TYR A 100 5.29 11.21 -7.52
CA TYR A 100 5.72 12.02 -8.65
C TYR A 100 6.55 13.24 -8.23
N GLU A 101 6.11 13.99 -7.21
CA GLU A 101 6.85 15.16 -6.69
C GLU A 101 8.20 14.77 -6.07
N GLN A 102 8.31 13.57 -5.51
CA GLN A 102 9.54 13.03 -4.93
C GLN A 102 10.47 12.38 -5.97
N GLY A 103 10.08 12.33 -7.26
CA GLY A 103 10.84 11.66 -8.32
C GLY A 103 10.81 10.13 -8.26
N GLU A 104 9.85 9.57 -7.53
CA GLU A 104 9.61 8.13 -7.36
C GLU A 104 8.62 7.64 -8.44
N PHE A 105 9.03 7.73 -9.71
CA PHE A 105 8.11 7.59 -10.85
C PHE A 105 7.48 6.19 -10.98
N GLU A 106 8.21 5.13 -10.64
CA GLU A 106 7.73 3.75 -10.66
C GLU A 106 6.64 3.55 -9.60
N PHE A 107 6.84 4.07 -8.39
CA PHE A 107 5.85 4.04 -7.33
C PHE A 107 4.61 4.88 -7.68
N ALA A 108 4.80 6.00 -8.37
CA ALA A 108 3.69 6.79 -8.89
C ALA A 108 2.87 5.99 -9.93
N LEU A 109 3.52 5.31 -10.88
CA LEU A 109 2.86 4.47 -11.88
C LEU A 109 2.09 3.31 -11.26
N TYR A 110 2.68 2.63 -10.27
CA TYR A 110 1.99 1.56 -9.54
C TYR A 110 0.71 2.07 -8.86
N ASN A 111 0.76 3.24 -8.22
CA ASN A 111 -0.41 3.84 -7.59
C ASN A 111 -1.46 4.33 -8.60
N ILE A 112 -1.03 4.76 -9.79
CA ILE A 112 -1.96 5.11 -10.88
C ILE A 112 -2.73 3.88 -11.35
N ASP A 113 -2.07 2.73 -11.52
CA ASP A 113 -2.73 1.47 -11.86
C ASP A 113 -3.72 1.03 -10.76
N LEU A 114 -3.31 1.11 -9.48
CA LEU A 114 -4.22 0.84 -8.36
C LEU A 114 -5.44 1.77 -8.36
N ALA A 115 -5.27 3.06 -8.65
CA ALA A 115 -6.38 4.00 -8.75
C ALA A 115 -7.38 3.57 -9.84
N LYS A 116 -6.88 3.23 -11.04
CA LYS A 116 -7.72 2.76 -12.15
C LYS A 116 -8.51 1.49 -11.82
N ARG A 117 -7.92 0.56 -11.06
CA ARG A 117 -8.57 -0.68 -10.61
C ARG A 117 -9.60 -0.48 -9.49
N ASN A 118 -9.63 0.69 -8.84
CA ASN A 118 -10.46 0.97 -7.68
C ASN A 118 -11.36 2.19 -7.89
N ASN A 119 -12.18 2.18 -8.95
CA ASN A 119 -13.25 3.15 -9.17
C ASN A 119 -12.81 4.62 -9.09
N TYR A 120 -11.60 4.95 -9.55
CA TYR A 120 -11.19 6.34 -9.68
C TYR A 120 -12.16 7.11 -10.59
N PRO A 121 -12.67 8.29 -10.17
CA PRO A 121 -13.73 8.98 -10.91
C PRO A 121 -13.30 9.35 -12.34
N GLU A 122 -14.11 8.95 -13.32
CA GLU A 122 -13.84 9.19 -14.75
C GLU A 122 -13.60 10.67 -15.08
N LYS A 123 -14.38 11.56 -14.45
CA LYS A 123 -14.22 13.02 -14.58
C LYS A 123 -12.83 13.55 -14.18
N LEU A 124 -12.09 12.79 -13.35
CA LEU A 124 -10.74 13.14 -12.90
C LEU A 124 -9.65 12.41 -13.67
N MET A 125 -10.01 11.44 -14.53
CA MET A 125 -9.07 10.60 -15.28
C MET A 125 -8.05 11.40 -16.11
N PRO A 126 -8.40 12.52 -16.78
CA PRO A 126 -7.42 13.31 -17.52
C PRO A 126 -6.22 13.74 -16.68
N LYS A 127 -6.44 14.10 -15.40
CA LYS A 127 -5.37 14.48 -14.47
C LYS A 127 -4.47 13.30 -14.12
N LEU A 128 -5.05 12.12 -13.94
CA LEU A 128 -4.31 10.90 -13.62
C LEU A 128 -3.46 10.44 -14.81
N LEU A 129 -4.02 10.46 -16.02
CA LEU A 129 -3.31 10.09 -17.25
C LEU A 129 -2.19 11.07 -17.61
N ALA A 130 -2.38 12.37 -17.38
CA ALA A 130 -1.32 13.35 -17.55
C ALA A 130 -0.12 13.04 -16.64
N ARG A 131 -0.36 12.68 -15.38
CA ARG A 131 0.71 12.26 -14.46
C ARG A 131 1.38 10.97 -14.93
N GLU A 132 0.60 10.01 -15.42
CA GLU A 132 1.13 8.75 -15.95
C GLU A 132 2.10 8.98 -17.12
N LEU A 133 1.70 9.82 -18.07
CA LEU A 133 2.54 10.20 -19.20
C LEU A 133 3.83 10.88 -18.73
N ASN A 134 3.72 11.84 -17.80
CA ASN A 134 4.88 12.52 -17.25
C ASN A 134 5.84 11.55 -16.54
N CYS A 135 5.33 10.60 -15.73
CA CYS A 135 6.16 9.58 -15.09
C CYS A 135 6.94 8.76 -16.13
N LYS A 136 6.25 8.27 -17.17
CA LYS A 136 6.88 7.49 -18.26
C LYS A 136 7.95 8.31 -18.97
N GLN A 137 7.71 9.58 -19.23
CA GLN A 137 8.68 10.47 -19.84
C GLN A 137 9.93 10.64 -18.96
N GLN A 138 9.76 10.86 -17.65
CA GLN A 138 10.89 11.01 -16.73
C GLN A 138 11.75 9.74 -16.64
N ILE A 139 11.13 8.57 -16.66
CA ILE A 139 11.85 7.28 -16.71
C ILE A 139 12.65 7.16 -18.01
N VAL A 140 12.06 7.49 -19.17
CA VAL A 140 12.75 7.48 -20.47
C VAL A 140 13.93 8.45 -20.51
N LEU A 141 13.83 9.59 -19.81
CA LEU A 141 14.92 10.56 -19.64
C LEU A 141 16.02 10.09 -18.68
N GLY A 142 15.90 8.90 -18.09
CA GLY A 142 16.92 8.34 -17.20
C GLY A 142 16.80 8.81 -15.75
N HIS A 143 15.69 9.42 -15.35
CA HIS A 143 15.45 9.83 -13.95
C HIS A 143 14.84 8.72 -13.08
N SER A 144 14.85 7.47 -13.56
CA SER A 144 14.47 6.32 -12.76
C SER A 144 15.45 6.15 -11.60
N LYS A 145 14.94 6.10 -10.36
CA LYS A 145 15.74 5.77 -9.17
C LYS A 145 15.86 4.28 -8.94
N VAL A 146 15.04 3.51 -9.64
CA VAL A 146 15.03 2.06 -9.57
C VAL A 146 16.08 1.55 -10.54
N ASN A 147 17.02 0.75 -10.03
CA ASN A 147 17.98 0.09 -10.90
C ASN A 147 17.21 -0.94 -11.77
N CYS A 148 17.19 -0.75 -13.10
CA CYS A 148 16.40 -1.53 -14.05
C CYS A 148 16.57 -3.07 -13.95
N ILE A 149 17.63 -3.54 -13.29
CA ILE A 149 17.92 -4.97 -13.10
C ILE A 149 16.90 -5.63 -12.15
N GLU A 150 16.35 -4.89 -11.18
CA GLU A 150 15.50 -5.49 -10.12
C GLU A 150 14.00 -5.45 -10.48
N PHE A 151 13.53 -4.42 -11.19
CA PHE A 151 12.10 -4.27 -11.51
C PHE A 151 11.65 -5.05 -12.77
N GLY A 152 12.55 -5.34 -13.71
CA GLY A 152 12.23 -6.20 -14.86
C GLY A 152 11.76 -7.60 -14.44
N LEU A 153 12.30 -8.12 -13.33
CA LEU A 153 11.87 -9.38 -12.73
C LEU A 153 10.48 -9.28 -12.09
N ILE A 154 10.20 -8.20 -11.36
CA ILE A 154 8.96 -8.05 -10.58
C ILE A 154 7.74 -7.85 -11.49
N ILE A 155 7.87 -7.07 -12.57
CA ILE A 155 6.73 -6.83 -13.48
C ILE A 155 6.59 -7.97 -14.52
N GLY A 156 7.71 -8.60 -14.92
CA GLY A 156 7.69 -9.78 -15.80
C GLY A 156 6.95 -10.98 -15.20
N GLN A 157 7.08 -11.20 -13.88
CA GLN A 157 6.38 -12.29 -13.18
C GLN A 157 4.90 -11.96 -12.91
N ALA A 158 4.53 -10.70 -12.69
CA ALA A 158 3.14 -10.29 -12.44
C ALA A 158 2.26 -10.30 -13.69
N LEU A 159 2.83 -10.20 -14.89
CA LEU A 159 2.09 -10.29 -16.17
C LEU A 159 1.99 -11.72 -16.72
N GLN A 160 2.71 -12.70 -16.15
CA GLN A 160 2.64 -14.10 -16.56
C GLN A 160 1.64 -14.95 -15.76
N HIS A 161 1.09 -14.45 -14.66
CA HIS A 161 0.07 -15.13 -13.87
C HIS A 161 -1.26 -14.37 -13.86
N ASN A 162 -1.89 -14.29 -15.03
CA ASN A 162 -3.34 -14.26 -15.14
C ASN A 162 -3.82 -15.69 -15.39
N PHE A 163 -4.16 -16.41 -14.32
CA PHE A 163 -5.11 -17.53 -14.30
C PHE A 163 -5.99 -17.36 -13.06
#